data_AF-R7VFA4-F1
#
_entry.id   AF-R7VFA4-F1
#
_cell.length_a   1.000
_cell.length_b   1.000
_cell.length_c   1.000
_cell.angle_alpha   90.00
_cell.angle_beta   90.00
_cell.angle_gamma   90.00
#
_symmetry.space_group_name_H-M   'P 1'
#
loop_
_entity.id
_entity.type
_entity.pdbx_description
1 polymer ?
#
loop_
_entity_poly.entity_id
_entity_poly.type
_entity_poly.pdbx_seq_one_letter_code
_entity_poly.pdbx_strand_id
1 'polypeptide(L)'
;ANHFHCLKCPFICTDSSKVTAHRKHHANIEQIRANGFEKFTANTACEQKACGYSEKQTHYHCSNGDCGAVALSATQMHSHNMKHASS
;
A
#
# COMPACT_ATOMS: atom_id res chain seq x y z
N ALA A 1 -4.68 16.02 -29.04
CA ALA A 1 -3.78 15.20 -28.20
C ALA A 1 -4.64 14.21 -27.40
N ASN A 2 -4.39 12.90 -27.52
CA ASN A 2 -5.11 11.90 -26.73
C ASN A 2 -4.55 11.87 -25.30
N HIS A 3 -5.43 11.80 -24.31
CA HIS A 3 -5.07 11.65 -22.90
C HIS A 3 -6.00 10.62 -22.24
N PHE A 4 -5.55 10.08 -21.12
CA PHE A 4 -6.17 8.97 -20.38
C PHE A 4 -6.50 9.45 -18.97
N HIS A 5 -7.72 9.13 -18.52
CA HIS A 5 -8.19 9.40 -17.16
C HIS A 5 -8.31 8.09 -16.38
N CYS A 6 -7.92 8.10 -15.12
CA CYS A 6 -8.26 7.02 -14.21
C CYS A 6 -9.69 7.19 -13.68
N LEU A 7 -10.43 6.08 -13.59
CA LEU A 7 -11.79 6.08 -13.02
C LEU A 7 -11.79 5.89 -11.49
N LYS A 8 -10.64 5.55 -10.88
CA LYS A 8 -10.50 5.29 -9.44
C LYS A 8 -9.85 6.44 -8.66
N CYS A 9 -9.18 7.37 -9.33
CA CYS A 9 -8.46 8.47 -8.69
C CYS A 9 -8.29 9.64 -9.69
N PRO A 10 -7.90 10.85 -9.24
CA PRO A 10 -7.79 12.03 -10.10
C PRO A 10 -6.55 12.02 -11.04
N PHE A 11 -5.96 10.85 -11.30
CA PHE A 11 -4.80 10.73 -12.17
C PHE A 11 -5.17 10.88 -13.65
N ILE A 12 -4.45 11.77 -14.35
CA ILE A 12 -4.61 12.03 -15.79
C ILE A 12 -3.23 11.95 -16.43
N CYS A 13 -3.11 11.28 -17.58
CA CYS A 13 -1.84 11.13 -18.28
C CYS A 13 -2.01 11.11 -19.80
N THR A 14 -1.00 11.54 -20.55
CA THR A 14 -0.96 11.48 -22.03
C THR A 14 -0.11 10.32 -22.56
N ASP A 15 0.61 9.61 -21.70
CA ASP A 15 1.53 8.53 -22.07
C ASP A 15 0.92 7.15 -21.74
N SER A 16 0.79 6.29 -22.75
CA SER A 16 0.18 4.95 -22.62
C SER A 16 1.01 4.01 -21.72
N SER A 17 2.35 4.17 -21.70
CA SER A 17 3.23 3.34 -20.85
C SER A 17 2.98 3.62 -19.37
N LYS A 18 2.80 4.89 -19.00
CA LYS A 18 2.43 5.32 -17.64
C LYS A 18 1.06 4.80 -17.21
N VAL A 19 0.09 4.67 -18.12
CA VAL A 19 -1.24 4.11 -17.81
C VAL A 19 -1.13 2.67 -17.30
N THR A 20 -0.29 1.85 -17.93
CA THR A 20 -0.10 0.45 -17.51
C THR A 20 0.53 0.37 -16.10
N ALA A 21 1.55 1.18 -15.83
CA ALA A 21 2.18 1.25 -14.51
C ALA A 21 1.20 1.75 -13.44
N HIS A 22 0.39 2.76 -13.76
CA HIS A 22 -0.64 3.30 -12.90
C HIS A 22 -1.72 2.27 -12.55
N ARG A 23 -2.20 1.50 -13.53
CA ARG A 23 -3.15 0.42 -13.28
C ARG A 23 -2.56 -0.66 -12.37
N LYS A 24 -1.29 -1.03 -12.58
CA LYS A 24 -0.57 -1.96 -11.71
C LYS A 24 -0.44 -1.43 -10.28
N HIS A 25 -0.23 -0.13 -10.11
CA HIS A 25 -0.19 0.50 -8.78
C HIS A 25 -1.50 0.30 -8.02
N HIS A 26 -2.65 0.52 -8.66
CA HIS A 26 -3.94 0.21 -8.04
C HIS A 26 -4.06 -1.28 -7.69
N ALA A 27 -3.75 -2.18 -8.62
CA ALA A 27 -3.81 -3.62 -8.35
C ALA A 27 -2.91 -4.03 -7.15
N ASN A 28 -1.74 -3.40 -7.02
CA ASN A 28 -0.83 -3.63 -5.90
C ASN A 28 -1.43 -3.15 -4.56
N ILE A 29 -2.02 -1.96 -4.52
CA ILE A 29 -2.69 -1.45 -3.30
C ILE A 29 -3.84 -2.37 -2.88
N GLU A 30 -4.69 -2.78 -3.83
CA GLU A 30 -5.82 -3.66 -3.54
C GLU A 30 -5.35 -5.02 -3.02
N GLN A 31 -4.27 -5.57 -3.59
CA GLN A 31 -3.67 -6.81 -3.10
C GLN A 31 -3.14 -6.65 -1.67
N ILE A 32 -2.47 -5.54 -1.36
CA ILE A 32 -1.95 -5.27 -0.01
C ILE A 32 -3.11 -5.19 0.99
N ARG A 33 -4.19 -4.48 0.64
CA ARG A 33 -5.42 -4.40 1.44
C ARG A 33 -6.11 -5.75 1.61
N ALA A 34 -6.18 -6.55 0.55
CA ALA A 34 -6.73 -7.90 0.61
C ALA A 34 -5.92 -8.84 1.51
N ASN A 35 -4.62 -8.57 1.71
CA ASN A 35 -3.78 -9.27 2.69
C ASN A 35 -3.91 -8.69 4.10
N GLY A 36 -4.83 -7.74 4.33
CA GLY A 36 -5.04 -7.11 5.63
C GLY A 36 -4.00 -6.06 5.98
N PHE A 37 -3.34 -5.44 5.00
CA PHE A 37 -2.35 -4.38 5.24
C PHE A 37 -2.69 -3.08 4.52
N GLU A 38 -2.10 -1.98 4.99
CA GLU A 38 -2.09 -0.70 4.28
C GLU A 38 -0.66 -0.21 4.07
N LYS A 39 -0.35 0.25 2.85
CA LYS A 39 0.99 0.69 2.45
C LYS A 39 1.14 2.20 2.57
N PHE A 40 2.26 2.61 3.16
CA PHE A 40 2.69 3.99 3.24
C PHE A 40 4.07 4.13 2.59
N THR A 41 4.28 5.19 1.83
CA THR A 41 5.56 5.44 1.16
C THR A 41 6.43 6.42 1.96
N ALA A 42 7.69 6.61 1.55
CA ALA A 42 8.64 7.49 2.22
C ALA A 42 8.20 8.97 2.29
N ASN A 43 7.14 9.37 1.58
CA ASN A 43 6.57 10.73 1.61
C ASN A 43 5.13 10.74 2.14
N THR A 44 4.68 9.66 2.76
CA THR A 44 3.32 9.54 3.28
C THR A 44 3.39 9.41 4.80
N ALA A 45 2.81 10.38 5.49
CA ALA A 45 2.57 10.27 6.92
C ALA A 45 1.53 9.18 7.19
N CYS A 46 1.81 8.29 8.13
CA CYS A 46 0.84 7.33 8.60
C CYS A 46 0.14 7.85 9.87
N GLU A 47 -1.07 7.36 10.14
CA GLU A 47 -1.89 7.82 11.28
C GLU A 47 -1.40 7.27 12.64
N GLN A 48 -0.44 6.34 12.60
CA GLN A 48 0.15 5.70 13.78
C GLN A 48 1.16 6.65 14.45
N LYS A 49 0.77 7.26 15.58
CA LYS A 49 1.57 8.23 16.36
C LYS A 49 2.97 7.73 16.77
N ALA A 50 3.14 6.41 16.92
CA ALA A 50 4.40 5.79 17.33
C ALA A 50 5.17 5.14 16.16
N CYS A 51 4.79 5.38 14.91
CA CYS A 51 5.48 4.78 13.78
C CYS A 51 6.83 5.49 13.52
N GLY A 52 7.93 4.82 13.89
CA GLY A 52 9.29 5.33 13.66
C GLY A 52 9.69 5.46 12.18
N TYR A 53 8.88 4.93 11.26
CA TYR A 53 9.11 4.87 9.82
C TYR A 53 8.28 5.86 8.98
N SER A 54 7.33 6.55 9.62
CA SER A 54 6.50 7.57 8.98
C SER A 54 7.38 8.59 8.27
N GLU A 55 7.06 8.89 7.00
CA GLU A 55 7.79 9.86 6.16
C GLU A 55 9.32 9.59 6.02
N LYS A 56 9.77 8.37 6.32
CA LYS A 56 11.19 7.98 6.20
C LYS A 56 11.40 6.87 5.19
N GLN A 57 10.52 5.87 5.18
CA GLN A 57 10.63 4.73 4.29
C GLN A 57 9.28 4.08 4.00
N THR A 58 9.25 3.23 2.97
CA THR A 58 8.05 2.46 2.65
C THR A 58 7.81 1.40 3.72
N HIS A 59 6.61 1.38 4.27
CA HIS A 59 6.21 0.44 5.33
C HIS A 59 4.72 0.07 5.19
N TYR A 60 4.30 -0.98 5.90
CA TYR A 60 2.98 -1.58 5.80
C TYR A 60 2.40 -1.80 7.19
N HIS A 61 1.23 -1.23 7.46
CA HIS A 61 0.53 -1.40 8.73
C HIS A 61 -0.53 -2.49 8.62
N CYS A 62 -0.60 -3.38 9.61
CA CYS A 62 -1.68 -4.35 9.68
C CYS A 62 -2.99 -3.64 9.99
N SER A 63 -4.01 -3.89 9.16
CA SER A 63 -5.37 -3.36 9.30
C SER A 63 -6.31 -4.30 10.06
N ASN A 64 -5.78 -5.44 10.55
CA ASN A 64 -6.57 -6.42 11.29
C ASN A 64 -6.76 -5.99 12.75
N GLY A 65 -7.93 -5.44 13.07
CA GLY A 65 -8.31 -5.01 14.41
C GLY A 65 -7.31 -4.00 15.01
N ASP A 66 -6.93 -4.21 16.27
CA ASP A 66 -5.98 -3.37 17.00
C ASP A 66 -4.54 -3.95 16.98
N CYS A 67 -4.18 -4.75 15.96
CA CYS A 67 -2.90 -5.45 15.95
C CYS A 67 -1.68 -4.50 16.00
N GLY A 68 -1.75 -3.33 15.35
CA GLY A 68 -0.68 -2.32 15.36
C GLY A 68 0.67 -2.76 14.78
N ALA A 69 0.74 -3.92 14.13
CA ALA A 69 1.99 -4.45 13.59
C ALA A 69 2.44 -3.68 12.34
N VAL A 70 3.74 -3.40 12.26
CA VAL A 70 4.37 -2.74 11.12
C VAL A 70 5.33 -3.70 10.42
N ALA A 71 5.16 -3.87 9.12
CA ALA A 71 6.06 -4.62 8.26
C ALA A 71 6.82 -3.66 7.33
N LEU A 72 8.08 -3.97 7.00
CA LEU A 72 8.89 -3.18 6.06
C LEU A 72 9.00 -3.85 4.67
N SER A 73 8.53 -5.09 4.53
CA SER A 73 8.64 -5.87 3.30
C SER A 73 7.49 -6.87 3.15
N ALA A 74 7.26 -7.32 1.91
CA ALA A 74 6.24 -8.32 1.60
C ALA A 74 6.45 -9.64 2.37
N THR A 75 7.71 -10.04 2.61
CA THR A 75 8.04 -11.22 3.41
C THR A 75 7.57 -11.06 4.86
N GLN A 76 7.82 -9.89 5.47
CA GLN A 76 7.35 -9.63 6.84
C GLN A 76 5.83 -9.61 6.92
N MET A 77 5.16 -9.02 5.92
CA MET A 77 3.70 -9.06 5.82
C MET A 77 3.18 -10.49 5.79
N HIS A 78 3.76 -11.34 4.94
CA HIS A 78 3.34 -12.73 4.80
C HIS A 78 3.57 -13.51 6.09
N SER A 79 4.77 -13.44 6.68
CA SER A 79 5.08 -14.10 7.95
C SER A 79 4.18 -13.64 9.09
N HIS A 80 3.78 -12.36 9.11
CA HIS A 80 2.83 -11.83 10.08
C HIS A 80 1.42 -12.36 9.84
N ASN A 81 0.92 -12.33 8.60
CA ASN A 81 -0.43 -12.80 8.26
C ASN A 81 -0.64 -14.28 8.64
N MET A 82 0.40 -15.10 8.51
CA MET A 82 0.36 -16.50 8.95
C MET A 82 0.04 -16.64 10.45
N LYS A 83 0.46 -15.68 11.29
CA LYS A 83 0.15 -15.67 12.74
C LYS A 83 -1.33 -15.36 12.99
N HIS A 84 -1.94 -14.52 12.16
CA HIS A 84 -3.38 -14.27 12.22
C HIS A 84 -4.21 -15.47 11.75
N ALA A 85 -3.76 -16.18 10.72
CA ALA A 85 -4.44 -17.37 10.21
C ALA A 85 -4.40 -18.56 11.20
N SER A 86 -3.58 -18.48 12.25
CA SER A 86 -3.44 -19.52 13.27
C SER A 86 -3.94 -19.13 14.66
N SER A 87 -4.59 -17.95 14.80
CA SER A 87 -5.28 -17.52 16.02
C SER A 87 -6.79 -17.74 15.95
#